data_AF-A0A2U1P950-F1
#
_entry.id   AF-A0A2U1P950-F1
#
_cell.length_a   1.000
_cell.length_b   1.000
_cell.length_c   1.000
_cell.angle_alpha   90.00
_cell.angle_beta   90.00
_cell.angle_gamma   90.00
#
_symmetry.space_group_name_H-M   'P 1'
#
loop_
_entity.id
_entity.type
_entity.pdbx_description
1 polymer ?
#
loop_
_entity_poly.entity_id
_entity_poly.type
_entity_poly.pdbx_seq_one_letter_code
_entity_poly.pdbx_strand_id
1 'polypeptide(L)'
;MTDGTLEKPIDWIPEMSNIRYKYIPSFIRTTDPDDIMFDFMGEEAQNNLNASAIIFNTFDALEHKVLEAMASKFKYSKIYTIGPLPLLASKYVSDTTCFQWLDQKEEGSVIYVK
;
A
#
# COMPACT_ATOMS: atom_id res chain seq x y z
N MET A 1 23.36 11.06 -12.56
CA MET A 1 22.30 11.22 -13.59
C MET A 1 21.57 9.90 -13.67
N THR A 2 20.26 9.86 -13.41
CA THR A 2 19.45 8.66 -13.68
C THR A 2 19.23 8.59 -15.19
N ASP A 3 19.40 7.41 -15.79
CA ASP A 3 19.26 7.12 -17.22
C ASP A 3 17.82 7.28 -17.76
N GLY A 4 16.91 7.87 -16.98
CA GLY A 4 15.49 8.02 -17.31
C GLY A 4 14.67 6.74 -17.13
N THR A 5 15.26 5.60 -16.79
CA THR A 5 14.55 4.32 -16.66
C THR A 5 13.42 4.40 -15.65
N LEU A 6 13.63 5.08 -14.51
CA LEU A 6 12.62 5.23 -13.46
C LEU A 6 11.39 6.07 -13.87
N GLU A 7 11.49 6.87 -14.93
CA GLU A 7 10.40 7.71 -15.43
C GLU A 7 9.50 7.01 -16.45
N LYS A 8 9.86 5.80 -16.90
CA LYS A 8 9.04 5.03 -17.83
C LYS A 8 7.68 4.69 -17.21
N PRO A 9 6.58 4.86 -17.95
CA PRO A 9 5.24 4.50 -17.48
C PRO A 9 5.09 2.98 -17.38
N ILE A 10 4.18 2.55 -16.52
CA ILE A 10 3.75 1.15 -16.41
C ILE A 10 2.31 1.08 -16.89
N ASP A 11 2.07 0.29 -17.93
CA ASP A 11 0.79 0.13 -18.63
C ASP A 11 0.15 -1.25 -18.43
N TRP A 12 0.84 -2.16 -17.75
CA TRP A 12 0.41 -3.54 -17.57
C TRP A 12 -0.27 -3.83 -16.22
N ILE A 13 -0.33 -2.85 -15.30
CA ILE A 13 -1.08 -2.98 -14.03
C ILE A 13 -2.51 -2.43 -14.24
N PRO A 14 -3.55 -3.28 -14.12
CA PRO A 14 -4.94 -2.84 -14.24
C PRO A 14 -5.27 -1.72 -13.25
N GLU A 15 -6.09 -0.76 -13.69
CA GLU A 15 -6.55 0.39 -12.88
C GLU A 15 -5.46 1.32 -12.32
N MET A 16 -4.19 1.11 -12.69
CA MET A 16 -3.03 1.90 -12.21
C MET A 16 -2.21 2.51 -13.37
N SER A 17 -2.88 3.04 -14.39
CA SER A 17 -2.26 3.53 -15.63
C SER A 17 -1.39 4.80 -15.50
N ASN A 18 -1.37 5.43 -14.33
CA ASN A 18 -0.63 6.67 -14.06
C ASN A 18 0.68 6.45 -13.29
N ILE A 19 1.08 5.20 -13.06
CA ILE A 19 2.30 4.88 -12.31
C ILE A 19 3.52 4.75 -13.25
N ARG A 20 4.71 4.85 -12.65
CA ARG A 20 6.03 4.78 -13.28
C ARG A 20 6.91 3.87 -12.41
N TYR A 21 8.03 3.39 -12.95
CA TYR A 21 8.93 2.53 -12.19
C TYR A 21 9.42 3.15 -10.87
N LYS A 22 9.54 4.48 -10.77
CA LYS A 22 9.90 5.15 -9.51
C LYS A 22 8.92 4.97 -8.35
N TYR A 23 7.68 4.56 -8.63
CA TYR A 23 6.65 4.33 -7.59
C TYR A 23 6.54 2.87 -7.15
N ILE A 24 7.10 1.94 -7.93
CA ILE A 24 7.17 0.51 -7.58
C ILE A 24 8.08 0.34 -6.36
N PRO A 25 7.88 -0.58 -5.40
CA PRO A 25 8.83 -0.74 -4.30
C PRO A 25 10.25 -1.08 -4.77
N SER A 26 11.29 -0.50 -4.15
CA SER A 26 12.69 -0.64 -4.61
C SER A 26 13.18 -2.09 -4.64
N PHE A 27 12.63 -2.94 -3.78
CA PHE A 27 12.99 -4.35 -3.66
C PHE A 27 12.48 -5.24 -4.81
N ILE A 28 11.65 -4.73 -5.71
CA ILE A 28 11.30 -5.42 -6.97
C ILE A 28 11.74 -4.63 -8.22
N ARG A 29 12.54 -3.57 -8.05
CA ARG A 29 13.14 -2.79 -9.16
C ARG A 29 14.52 -3.33 -9.50
N THR A 30 14.58 -4.56 -9.96
CA THR A 30 15.84 -5.24 -10.29
C THR A 30 15.80 -5.80 -11.71
N THR A 31 16.97 -5.97 -12.32
CA THR A 31 17.17 -6.70 -13.57
C THR A 31 17.94 -8.00 -13.35
N ASP A 32 18.33 -8.27 -12.10
CA ASP A 32 18.98 -9.51 -11.71
C ASP A 32 17.89 -10.60 -11.60
N PRO A 33 17.93 -11.64 -12.44
CA PRO A 33 16.96 -12.73 -12.38
C PRO A 33 17.12 -13.61 -11.13
N ASP A 34 18.23 -13.50 -10.40
CA ASP A 34 18.50 -14.27 -9.17
C ASP A 34 18.31 -13.39 -7.90
N ASP A 35 17.61 -12.25 -8.03
CA ASP A 35 17.32 -11.37 -6.91
C ASP A 35 16.33 -12.02 -5.93
N ILE A 36 16.85 -12.39 -4.76
CA ILE A 36 16.13 -13.08 -3.70
C ILE A 36 14.80 -12.40 -3.33
N MET A 37 14.77 -11.06 -3.31
CA MET A 37 13.58 -10.33 -2.86
C MET A 37 12.54 -10.22 -3.97
N PHE A 38 12.97 -10.12 -5.23
CA PHE A 38 12.08 -10.22 -6.37
C PHE A 38 11.41 -11.59 -6.44
N ASP A 39 12.18 -12.67 -6.31
CA ASP A 39 11.68 -14.04 -6.34
C ASP A 39 10.70 -14.29 -5.19
N PHE A 40 11.09 -13.95 -3.96
CA PHE A 40 10.25 -14.12 -2.78
C PHE A 40 8.90 -13.37 -2.93
N MET A 41 8.91 -12.12 -3.37
CA MET A 41 7.68 -11.35 -3.57
C MET A 41 6.81 -11.91 -4.69
N GLY A 42 7.43 -12.46 -5.74
CA GLY A 42 6.73 -13.16 -6.82
C GLY A 42 6.03 -14.42 -6.34
N GLU A 43 6.72 -15.27 -5.58
CA GLU A 43 6.17 -16.48 -4.98
C GLU A 43 5.00 -16.15 -4.04
N GLU A 44 5.16 -15.19 -3.13
CA GLU A 44 4.11 -14.78 -2.20
C GLU A 44 2.87 -14.22 -2.93
N ALA A 45 3.07 -13.47 -4.01
CA ALA A 45 1.97 -13.00 -4.86
C ALA A 45 1.20 -14.17 -5.51
N GLN A 46 1.89 -15.21 -5.98
CA GLN A 46 1.24 -16.41 -6.51
C GLN A 46 0.55 -17.23 -5.42
N ASN A 47 1.16 -17.35 -4.23
CA ASN A 47 0.57 -18.04 -3.08
C ASN A 47 -0.76 -17.40 -2.68
N ASN A 48 -0.85 -16.07 -2.70
CA ASN A 48 -2.08 -15.33 -2.42
C ASN A 48 -3.24 -15.69 -3.38
N LEU A 49 -2.96 -16.02 -4.65
CA LEU A 49 -4.01 -16.42 -5.60
C LEU A 49 -4.71 -17.74 -5.19
N ASN A 50 -4.08 -18.54 -4.35
CA ASN A 50 -4.61 -19.79 -3.82
C ASN A 50 -5.24 -19.64 -2.42
N ALA A 51 -5.22 -18.43 -1.84
CA ALA A 51 -5.80 -18.19 -0.52
C ALA A 51 -7.33 -18.33 -0.54
N SER A 52 -7.90 -18.87 0.54
CA SER A 52 -9.35 -19.01 0.70
C SER A 52 -10.06 -17.65 0.83
N ALA A 53 -9.34 -16.64 1.33
CA ALA A 53 -9.81 -15.26 1.46
C ALA A 53 -8.61 -14.31 1.56
N ILE A 54 -8.84 -13.04 1.22
CA ILE A 54 -7.87 -11.97 1.39
C ILE A 54 -8.54 -10.82 2.15
N ILE A 55 -7.80 -10.25 3.08
CA ILE A 55 -8.25 -9.14 3.91
C ILE A 55 -7.41 -7.92 3.57
N PHE A 56 -8.07 -6.84 3.14
CA PHE A 56 -7.45 -5.53 2.95
C PHE A 56 -7.86 -4.58 4.07
N ASN A 57 -6.89 -3.86 4.61
CA ASN A 57 -7.12 -2.71 5.45
C ASN A 57 -7.45 -1.48 4.58
N THR A 58 -8.56 -1.56 3.87
CA THR A 58 -9.13 -0.51 3.01
C THR A 58 -10.66 -0.60 3.06
N PHE A 59 -11.35 0.28 2.35
CA PHE A 59 -12.80 0.24 2.18
C PHE A 59 -13.18 0.54 0.73
N ASP A 60 -14.33 0.02 0.28
CA ASP A 60 -14.73 0.07 -1.13
C ASP A 60 -14.72 1.48 -1.73
N ALA A 61 -15.22 2.48 -1.00
CA ALA A 61 -15.27 3.85 -1.50
C ALA A 61 -13.88 4.49 -1.72
N LEU A 62 -12.81 3.94 -1.11
CA LEU A 62 -11.44 4.42 -1.31
C LEU A 62 -10.80 3.84 -2.58
N GLU A 63 -10.99 2.54 -2.82
CA GLU A 63 -10.20 1.78 -3.82
C GLU A 63 -11.06 0.90 -4.75
N HIS A 64 -12.32 1.26 -4.97
CA HIS A 64 -13.32 0.46 -5.70
C HIS A 64 -12.81 -0.23 -6.97
N LYS A 65 -12.22 0.54 -7.90
CA LYS A 65 -11.77 0.00 -9.20
C LYS A 65 -10.65 -1.03 -9.04
N VAL A 66 -9.69 -0.75 -8.15
CA VAL A 66 -8.58 -1.66 -7.87
C VAL A 66 -9.12 -2.95 -7.25
N LEU A 67 -10.07 -2.84 -6.32
CA LEU A 67 -10.72 -4.01 -5.69
C LEU A 67 -11.48 -4.87 -6.71
N GLU A 68 -12.19 -4.27 -7.67
CA GLU A 68 -12.85 -5.01 -8.76
C GLU A 68 -11.83 -5.71 -9.66
N ALA A 69 -10.78 -5.02 -10.07
CA ALA A 69 -9.71 -5.58 -10.87
C ALA A 69 -9.02 -6.75 -10.15
N MET A 70 -8.80 -6.61 -8.84
CA MET A 70 -8.27 -7.68 -7.99
C MET A 70 -9.23 -8.86 -7.91
N ALA A 71 -10.51 -8.63 -7.60
CA ALA A 71 -11.53 -9.69 -7.52
C ALA A 71 -11.57 -10.54 -8.80
N SER A 72 -11.39 -9.93 -9.98
CA SER A 72 -11.32 -10.65 -11.25
C SER A 72 -10.16 -11.63 -11.40
N LYS A 73 -9.07 -11.46 -10.61
CA LYS A 73 -7.89 -12.32 -10.62
C LYS A 73 -8.02 -13.52 -9.70
N PHE A 74 -8.80 -13.42 -8.63
CA PHE A 74 -8.95 -14.50 -7.65
C PHE A 74 -10.07 -15.45 -8.08
N LYS A 75 -9.73 -16.73 -8.26
CA LYS A 75 -10.69 -17.73 -8.74
C LYS A 75 -11.77 -18.10 -7.72
N TYR A 76 -11.47 -17.98 -6.42
CA TYR A 76 -12.31 -18.56 -5.35
C TYR A 76 -12.35 -17.72 -4.06
N SER A 77 -11.75 -16.53 -4.05
CA SER A 77 -11.41 -15.84 -2.80
C SER A 77 -12.43 -14.76 -2.45
N LYS A 78 -12.94 -14.83 -1.23
CA LYS A 78 -13.65 -13.70 -0.61
C LYS A 78 -12.64 -12.61 -0.30
N ILE A 79 -12.80 -11.45 -0.95
CA ILE A 79 -12.05 -10.24 -0.60
C ILE A 79 -12.85 -9.49 0.47
N TYR A 80 -12.22 -9.19 1.59
CA TYR A 80 -12.81 -8.40 2.68
C TYR A 80 -12.06 -7.10 2.85
N THR A 81 -12.77 -5.99 2.71
CA THR A 81 -12.26 -4.64 2.98
C THR A 81 -12.69 -4.23 4.38
N ILE A 82 -11.84 -4.44 5.38
CA ILE A 82 -12.18 -4.24 6.80
C ILE A 82 -11.61 -2.93 7.37
N GLY A 83 -11.14 -2.05 6.49
CA GLY A 83 -10.50 -0.81 6.85
C GLY A 83 -11.47 0.35 7.08
N PRO A 84 -10.99 1.44 7.71
CA PRO A 84 -9.68 1.53 8.37
C PRO A 84 -9.69 0.73 9.69
N LEU A 85 -8.70 -0.17 9.86
CA LEU A 85 -8.51 -0.89 11.11
C LEU A 85 -8.23 0.12 12.23
N PRO A 86 -8.96 0.05 13.36
CA PRO A 86 -8.76 0.97 14.45
C PRO A 86 -7.35 0.80 15.03
N LEU A 87 -6.69 1.92 15.32
CA LEU A 87 -5.43 1.88 16.06
C LEU A 87 -5.69 1.22 17.41
N LEU A 88 -4.92 0.18 17.74
CA LEU A 88 -4.91 -0.36 19.09
C LEU A 88 -4.38 0.76 19.99
N ALA A 89 -5.28 1.41 20.73
CA ALA A 89 -4.90 2.48 21.64
C ALA A 89 -3.86 1.92 22.62
N SER A 90 -2.60 2.36 22.47
CA SER A 90 -1.63 2.15 23.54
C SER A 90 -2.20 2.90 24.74
N LYS A 91 -2.45 2.19 25.83
CA LYS A 91 -2.89 2.77 27.12
C LYS A 91 -1.87 3.76 27.73
N TYR A 92 -0.84 4.15 26.98
CA TYR A 92 0.31 4.90 27.42
C TYR A 92 0.61 6.02 26.42
N VAL A 93 -0.24 7.04 26.40
CA VAL A 93 0.21 8.38 26.03
C VAL A 93 0.88 8.93 27.28
N SER A 94 2.17 8.65 27.46
CA SER A 94 2.92 9.12 28.63
C SER A 94 3.27 10.60 28.56
N ASP A 95 3.24 11.19 27.36
CA ASP A 95 3.61 12.58 27.13
C ASP A 95 2.46 13.36 26.49
N THR A 96 1.85 14.22 27.30
CA THR A 96 0.74 15.10 26.89
C THR A 96 1.22 16.47 26.44
N THR A 97 2.52 16.77 26.52
CA THR A 97 3.07 18.08 26.15
C THR A 97 2.84 18.41 24.68
N CYS A 98 2.86 17.40 23.80
CA CYS A 98 2.52 17.55 22.38
C CYS A 98 1.06 18.02 22.19
N PHE A 99 0.12 17.44 22.94
CA PHE A 99 -1.29 17.84 22.88
C PHE A 99 -1.49 19.25 23.43
N GLN A 100 -0.85 19.59 24.56
CA GLN A 100 -0.91 20.95 25.12
C GLN A 100 -0.35 22.01 24.16
N TRP A 101 0.71 21.68 23.42
CA TRP A 101 1.25 22.56 22.38
C TRP A 101 0.31 22.66 21.17
N LEU A 102 -0.33 21.54 20.78
CA LEU A 102 -1.26 21.49 19.66
C LEU A 102 -2.53 22.30 19.93
N ASP A 103 -3.04 22.26 21.16
CA ASP A 103 -4.22 23.02 21.63
C ASP A 103 -4.03 24.54 21.50
N GLN A 104 -2.78 25.02 21.41
CA GLN A 104 -2.45 26.44 21.25
C GLN A 104 -2.37 26.88 19.78
N LYS A 105 -2.58 25.97 18.82
CA LYS A 105 -2.45 26.25 17.38
C LYS A 105 -3.81 26.47 16.75
N GLU A 106 -3.84 27.31 15.71
CA GLU A 106 -5.04 27.51 14.91
C GLU A 106 -5.42 26.20 14.19
N GLU A 107 -6.71 25.98 13.97
CA GLU A 107 -7.21 24.80 13.27
C GLU A 107 -6.56 24.68 11.88
N GLY A 108 -6.04 23.49 11.56
CA GLY A 108 -5.39 23.23 10.27
C GLY A 108 -4.00 23.86 10.07
N SER A 109 -3.43 24.52 11.10
CA SER A 109 -2.12 25.20 10.98
C SER A 109 -0.88 24.31 11.23
N VAL A 110 -1.08 23.08 11.70
CA VAL A 110 0.01 22.16 12.06
C VAL A 110 0.14 21.05 11.01
N ILE A 111 1.37 20.79 10.59
CA ILE A 111 1.72 19.67 9.70
C ILE A 111 2.33 18.55 10.54
N TYR A 112 1.70 17.37 10.52
CA TYR A 112 2.29 16.15 11.09
C TYR A 112 3.28 15.51 10.10
N VAL A 113 4.48 15.20 10.58
CA VAL A 113 5.52 14.51 9.80
C VAL A 113 5.80 13.18 10.50
N LYS A 114 5.68 12.09 9.76
CA LYS A 114 5.90 10.72 10.23
C LYS A 114 7.25 10.20 9.77
#